data_AF-A0A662PQ81-F1
#
_entry.id   AF-A0A662PQ81-F1
#
_cell.length_a   1.000
_cell.length_b   1.000
_cell.length_c   1.000
_cell.angle_alpha   90.00
_cell.angle_beta   90.00
_cell.angle_gamma   90.00
#
_symmetry.space_group_name_H-M   'P 1'
#
loop_
_entity.id
_entity.type
_entity.pdbx_description
1 polymer ?
#
loop_
_entity_poly.entity_id
_entity_poly.type
_entity_poly.pdbx_seq_one_letter_code
_entity_poly.pdbx_strand_id
1 'polypeptide(L)'
;ALIRGEKIFKDFEHEGTLRKIAAMFLGTRVKNARKKKFWFLLEEEKDGKRTFNFEMFGLELKEAVRDDCWMTPGIPLLIFITAGFLVYVGFGDFLYLIIKALL
;
A
#
# COMPACT_ATOMS: atom_id res chain seq x y z
N ALA A 1 -12.69 9.13 1.46
CA ALA A 1 -13.64 8.00 1.51
C ALA A 1 -14.44 8.00 2.82
N LEU A 2 -13.81 7.87 4.00
CA LEU A 2 -14.51 7.91 5.32
C LEU A 2 -15.33 9.20 5.56
N ILE A 3 -14.75 10.37 5.28
CA ILE A 3 -15.44 11.67 5.43
C ILE A 3 -16.66 11.80 4.48
N ARG A 4 -16.68 11.02 3.38
CA ARG A 4 -17.78 10.99 2.41
C ARG A 4 -18.90 10.01 2.81
N GLY A 5 -18.81 9.37 3.98
CA GLY A 5 -19.79 8.38 4.44
C GLY A 5 -19.68 7.02 3.73
N GLU A 6 -18.60 6.77 2.99
CA GLU A 6 -18.41 5.48 2.31
C GLU A 6 -18.02 4.40 3.32
N LYS A 7 -18.71 3.26 3.29
CA LYS A 7 -18.42 2.09 4.13
C LYS A 7 -17.20 1.31 3.60
N ILE A 8 -16.00 1.86 3.79
CA ILE A 8 -14.75 1.27 3.27
C ILE A 8 -14.37 -0.07 3.90
N PHE A 9 -14.84 -0.35 5.12
CA PHE A 9 -14.60 -1.61 5.83
C PHE A 9 -15.74 -2.63 5.70
N LYS A 10 -16.69 -2.41 4.79
CA LYS A 10 -17.72 -3.41 4.49
C LYS A 10 -17.04 -4.74 4.15
N ASP A 11 -17.51 -5.82 4.79
CA ASP A 11 -16.97 -7.20 4.74
C ASP A 11 -15.73 -7.48 5.60
N PHE A 12 -15.14 -6.45 6.20
CA PHE A 12 -13.99 -6.53 7.11
C PHE A 12 -14.35 -6.16 8.56
N GLU A 13 -15.63 -6.23 8.93
CA GLU A 13 -16.05 -5.78 10.27
C GLU A 13 -15.53 -6.67 11.41
N HIS A 14 -15.23 -7.93 11.10
CA HIS A 14 -14.62 -8.89 12.01
C HIS A 14 -13.12 -8.63 12.26
N GLU A 15 -12.47 -7.80 11.44
CA GLU A 15 -11.06 -7.44 11.61
C GLU A 15 -10.89 -6.41 12.73
N GLY A 16 -9.82 -6.56 13.52
CA GLY A 16 -9.51 -5.63 14.61
C GLY A 16 -9.17 -4.22 14.11
N THR A 17 -9.39 -3.22 14.97
CA THR A 17 -9.15 -1.79 14.66
C THR A 17 -7.71 -1.52 14.19
N LEU A 18 -6.72 -2.17 14.79
CA LEU A 18 -5.32 -2.02 14.39
C LEU A 18 -5.07 -2.47 12.94
N ARG A 19 -5.69 -3.58 12.51
CA ARG A 19 -5.56 -4.08 11.13
C ARG A 19 -6.26 -3.14 10.14
N LYS A 20 -7.42 -2.59 10.51
CA LYS A 20 -8.12 -1.56 9.73
C LYS A 20 -7.27 -0.29 9.56
N ILE A 21 -6.60 0.16 10.62
CA ILE A 21 -5.68 1.31 10.57
C ILE A 21 -4.48 0.99 9.67
N ALA A 22 -3.83 -0.18 9.85
CA ALA A 22 -2.72 -0.59 9.01
C ALA A 22 -3.10 -0.64 7.53
N ALA A 23 -4.29 -1.18 7.21
CA ALA A 23 -4.81 -1.21 5.84
C ALA A 23 -4.99 0.20 5.24
N MET A 24 -5.37 1.20 6.04
CA MET A 24 -5.47 2.59 5.58
C MET A 24 -4.11 3.22 5.26
N PHE A 25 -3.04 2.84 5.96
CA PHE A 25 -1.69 3.32 5.65
C PHE A 25 -1.09 2.61 4.43
N LEU A 26 -1.39 1.32 4.27
CA LEU A 26 -0.76 0.49 3.25
C LEU A 26 -1.53 0.47 1.93
N GLY A 27 -2.80 0.83 1.91
CA GLY A 27 -3.58 0.80 0.68
C GLY A 27 -4.94 1.49 0.77
N THR A 28 -5.78 1.20 -0.22
CA THR A 28 -7.12 1.78 -0.32
C THR A 28 -8.09 0.82 -0.99
N ARG A 29 -9.39 1.02 -0.76
CA ARG A 29 -10.45 0.25 -1.42
C ARG A 29 -10.70 0.81 -2.81
N VAL A 30 -10.54 -0.04 -3.82
CA VAL A 30 -10.65 0.30 -5.24
C VAL A 30 -11.82 -0.46 -5.84
N LYS A 31 -12.77 0.26 -6.47
CA LYS A 31 -13.98 -0.30 -7.12
C LYS A 31 -13.79 -0.79 -8.57
N ASN A 32 -12.61 -0.58 -9.15
CA ASN A 32 -12.24 -1.04 -10.50
C ASN A 32 -10.89 -1.79 -10.47
N ALA A 33 -10.69 -2.61 -9.44
CA ALA A 33 -9.43 -3.26 -9.11
C ALA A 33 -8.85 -4.07 -10.28
N ARG A 34 -9.68 -4.82 -11.01
CA ARG A 34 -9.22 -5.64 -12.16
C ARG A 34 -8.61 -4.85 -13.31
N LYS A 35 -8.94 -3.56 -13.44
CA LYS A 35 -8.40 -2.69 -14.50
C LYS A 35 -7.12 -1.95 -14.08
N LYS A 36 -6.75 -2.00 -12.79
CA LYS A 36 -5.60 -1.27 -12.27
C LYS A 36 -4.34 -2.12 -12.39
N LYS A 37 -3.52 -1.80 -13.40
CA LYS A 37 -2.16 -2.33 -13.55
C LYS A 37 -1.23 -1.73 -12.49
N PHE A 38 -0.25 -2.49 -12.01
CA PHE A 38 0.72 -2.07 -10.98
C PHE A 38 0.11 -1.78 -9.60
N TRP A 39 -0.98 -2.47 -9.26
CA TRP A 39 -1.58 -2.44 -7.93
C TRP A 39 -1.61 -3.86 -7.40
N PHE A 40 -1.29 -4.02 -6.12
CA PHE A 40 -1.22 -5.33 -5.47
C PHE A 40 -2.39 -5.52 -4.51
N LEU A 41 -2.91 -6.74 -4.41
CA LEU A 41 -3.97 -7.06 -3.46
C LEU A 41 -3.47 -6.92 -2.03
N LEU A 42 -4.28 -6.26 -1.20
CA LEU A 42 -4.08 -6.13 0.25
C LEU A 42 -5.11 -6.96 1.03
N GLU A 43 -5.84 -7.82 0.33
CA GLU A 43 -6.84 -8.70 0.91
C GLU A 43 -6.71 -10.12 0.37
N GLU A 44 -7.16 -11.07 1.17
CA GLU A 44 -7.26 -12.48 0.83
C GLU A 44 -8.58 -13.05 1.36
N GLU A 45 -9.10 -14.06 0.68
CA GLU A 45 -10.25 -14.83 1.14
C GLU A 45 -9.77 -16.07 1.91
N LYS A 46 -10.05 -16.11 3.22
CA LYS A 46 -9.81 -17.27 4.10
C LYS A 46 -11.13 -17.72 4.68
N ASP A 47 -11.48 -19.00 4.53
CA ASP A 47 -12.73 -19.59 5.02
C ASP A 47 -14.00 -18.83 4.60
N GLY A 48 -14.02 -18.32 3.36
CA GLY A 48 -15.12 -17.51 2.82
C GLY A 48 -15.26 -16.11 3.42
N LYS A 49 -14.30 -15.66 4.23
CA LYS A 49 -14.23 -14.31 4.79
C LYS A 49 -13.06 -13.54 4.20
N ARG A 50 -13.29 -12.24 3.95
CA ARG A 50 -12.26 -11.32 3.45
C ARG A 50 -11.40 -10.84 4.60
N THR A 51 -10.11 -11.13 4.56
CA THR A 51 -9.14 -10.72 5.58
C THR A 51 -8.06 -9.85 4.96
N PHE A 52 -7.50 -8.93 5.74
CA PHE A 52 -6.36 -8.14 5.26
C PHE A 52 -5.12 -9.02 5.20
N ASN A 53 -4.45 -9.06 4.05
CA ASN A 53 -3.16 -9.71 3.91
C ASN A 53 -2.07 -8.65 3.74
N PHE A 54 -1.14 -8.61 4.70
CA PHE A 54 -0.04 -7.66 4.74
C PHE A 54 1.31 -8.27 4.32
N GLU A 55 1.30 -9.47 3.73
CA GLU A 55 2.49 -10.10 3.15
C GLU A 55 2.91 -9.34 1.88
N MET A 56 3.56 -8.19 2.06
CA MET A 56 4.00 -7.29 0.97
C MET A 56 5.12 -7.89 0.10
N PHE A 57 5.77 -8.97 0.54
CA PHE A 57 6.90 -9.61 -0.13
C PHE A 57 6.61 -11.05 -0.59
N GLY A 58 5.34 -11.45 -0.63
CA GLY A 58 4.95 -12.72 -1.23
C GLY A 58 5.39 -12.77 -2.70
N LEU A 59 6.10 -13.84 -3.08
CA LEU A 59 6.53 -14.07 -4.47
C LEU A 59 5.35 -14.25 -5.44
N GLU A 60 4.17 -14.56 -4.92
CA GLU A 60 2.94 -14.72 -5.69
C GLU A 60 2.10 -13.43 -5.67
N LEU A 61 2.26 -12.63 -6.71
CA LEU A 61 1.38 -11.51 -6.97
C LEU A 61 0.00 -12.03 -7.39
N LYS A 62 -0.91 -12.17 -6.43
CA LYS A 62 -2.31 -12.52 -6.71
C LYS A 62 -2.99 -11.38 -7.46
N GLU A 63 -3.64 -11.70 -8.57
CA GLU A 63 -4.44 -10.75 -9.32
C GLU A 63 -5.80 -10.52 -8.64
N ALA A 64 -6.34 -9.31 -8.80
CA ALA A 64 -7.68 -9.00 -8.32
C ALA A 64 -8.73 -9.87 -9.03
N VAL A 65 -9.42 -10.71 -8.27
CA VAL A 65 -10.53 -11.52 -8.79
C VAL A 65 -11.83 -10.69 -8.84
N ARG A 66 -11.96 -9.69 -7.97
CA ARG A 66 -13.13 -8.83 -7.84
C ARG A 66 -12.79 -7.39 -8.23
N ASP A 67 -13.81 -6.63 -8.61
CA ASP A 67 -13.63 -5.20 -8.94
C ASP A 67 -13.51 -4.34 -7.68
N ASP A 68 -14.07 -4.76 -6.55
CA ASP A 68 -14.07 -4.03 -5.29
C ASP A 68 -13.15 -4.70 -4.26
N CYS A 69 -11.87 -4.33 -4.29
CA CYS A 69 -10.83 -4.91 -3.45
C CYS A 69 -10.01 -3.82 -2.74
N TRP A 70 -9.49 -4.15 -1.57
CA TRP A 70 -8.37 -3.44 -0.98
C TRP A 70 -7.09 -3.73 -1.74
N MET A 71 -6.42 -2.67 -2.17
CA MET A 71 -5.20 -2.76 -2.95
C MET A 71 -4.17 -1.74 -2.45
N THR A 72 -2.91 -2.10 -2.54
CA THR A 72 -1.78 -1.19 -2.35
C THR A 72 -1.23 -0.75 -3.71
N PRO A 73 -0.99 0.56 -3.91
CA PRO A 73 -0.37 1.05 -5.14
C PRO A 73 1.08 0.56 -5.21
N GLY A 74 1.49 0.00 -6.35
CA GLY A 74 2.88 -0.38 -6.58
C GLY A 74 3.76 0.87 -6.70
N ILE A 75 4.65 1.07 -5.73
CA ILE A 75 5.62 2.17 -5.75
C ILE A 75 6.84 1.71 -6.55
N PRO A 76 7.23 2.41 -7.64
CA PRO A 76 8.39 2.06 -8.43
C PRO A 76 9.68 2.46 -7.69
N LEU A 77 10.08 1.65 -6.71
CA LEU A 77 11.19 1.91 -5.81
C LEU A 77 12.48 2.28 -6.57
N LEU A 78 12.71 1.67 -7.73
CA LEU A 78 13.85 1.96 -8.59
C LEU A 78 13.96 3.45 -8.95
N ILE A 79 12.85 4.12 -9.29
CA ILE A 79 12.88 5.55 -9.65
C ILE A 79 13.35 6.39 -8.46
N PHE A 80 12.88 6.07 -7.25
CA PHE A 80 13.27 6.79 -6.03
C PHE A 80 14.74 6.54 -5.67
N ILE A 81 15.19 5.29 -5.77
CA ILE A 81 16.61 4.94 -5.55
C ILE A 81 17.49 5.68 -6.55
N THR A 82 17.13 5.66 -7.84
CA THR A 82 17.89 6.35 -8.89
C THR A 82 17.91 7.86 -8.68
N ALA A 83 16.77 8.47 -8.34
CA ALA A 83 16.72 9.90 -8.05
C ALA A 83 17.61 10.26 -6.84
N GLY A 84 17.54 9.49 -5.75
CA GLY A 84 18.39 9.67 -4.57
C GLY A 84 19.88 9.51 -4.89
N PHE A 85 20.23 8.53 -5.73
CA PHE A 85 21.61 8.34 -6.20
C PHE A 85 22.12 9.54 -7.00
N LEU A 86 21.32 10.07 -7.94
CA LEU A 86 21.69 11.25 -8.72
C LEU A 86 21.86 12.49 -7.85
N VAL A 87 20.98 12.68 -6.85
CA VAL A 87 21.12 13.76 -5.85
C VAL A 87 22.43 13.58 -5.07
N TYR A 88 22.75 12.37 -4.63
CA TYR A 88 23.98 12.11 -3.89
C TYR A 88 25.23 12.40 -4.72
N VAL A 89 25.26 11.98 -5.99
CA VAL A 89 26.40 12.25 -6.89
C VAL A 89 26.54 13.76 -7.16
N GLY A 90 25.43 14.49 -7.32
CA GLY A 90 25.46 15.91 -7.64
C GLY A 90 25.73 16.83 -6.44
N PHE A 91 25.13 16.54 -5.29
CA PHE A 91 25.13 17.41 -4.11
C PHE A 91 25.92 16.83 -2.93
N GLY A 92 26.45 15.62 -3.07
CA GLY A 92 27.10 14.91 -1.97
C GLY A 92 26.08 14.41 -0.95
N ASP A 93 26.50 14.30 0.31
CA ASP A 93 25.68 13.73 1.37
C ASP A 93 24.65 14.73 1.93
N PHE A 94 23.59 14.96 1.14
CA PHE A 94 22.47 15.81 1.53
C PHE A 94 21.74 15.29 2.80
N LEU A 95 21.70 13.96 2.99
CA LEU A 95 21.09 13.37 4.19
C LEU A 95 21.90 13.68 5.45
N TYR A 96 23.24 13.62 5.39
CA TYR A 96 24.11 14.02 6.49
C TYR A 96 23.84 15.46 6.93
N LEU A 97 23.67 16.39 5.97
CA LEU A 97 23.38 17.79 6.29
C LEU A 97 22.03 17.95 6.99
N ILE A 98 20.99 17.25 6.55
CA ILE A 98 19.68 17.26 7.20
C ILE A 98 19.79 16.70 8.63
N ILE A 99 20.45 15.56 8.79
CA ILE A 99 20.60 14.91 10.09
C ILE A 99 21.36 15.82 11.05
N LYS A 100 22.47 16.42 10.60
CA LYS A 100 23.26 17.38 11.38
C LYS A 100 22.50 18.67 11.72
N ALA A 101 21.50 19.05 10.93
CA ALA A 101 20.66 20.21 11.24
C ALA A 101 19.55 19.88 12.27
N LEU A 102 19.15 18.61 12.36
CA LEU A 102 18.10 18.13 13.28
C LEU A 102 18.64 17.63 14.62
N LEU A 103 19.88 17.13 14.66
CA LEU A 103 20.60 16.59 15.82
C LEU A 103 21.84 17.44 16.13
#